data_AF-A0A6A1VV17-F1
#
_entry.id   AF-A0A6A1VV17-F1
#
_cell.length_a   1.000
_cell.length_b   1.000
_cell.length_c   1.000
_cell.angle_alpha   90.00
_cell.angle_beta   90.00
_cell.angle_gamma   90.00
#
_symmetry.space_group_name_H-M   'P 1'
#
loop_
_entity.id
_entity.type
_entity.pdbx_description
1 polymer ?
#
loop_
_entity_poly.entity_id
_entity_poly.type
_entity_poly.pdbx_seq_one_letter_code
_entity_poly.pdbx_strand_id
1 'polypeptide(L)'
;MGFMQNEDEEWVWKGVVTPQKGGEGGSDSEKEEISRTPMGTRTPIGENTPLSVSPPPIGYSSRRVAGSSHAPRLSSLEATMVEIKEEQQKLGKNMEELAHCIKTGFEDIKHILGAHTERFGTLDMNMRQFKL
;
A
#
# COMPACT_ATOMS: atom_id res chain seq x y z
N MET A 1 3.06 6.87 -8.09
CA MET A 1 2.75 6.87 -6.63
C MET A 1 4.08 7.03 -5.88
N GLY A 2 4.04 7.24 -4.56
CA GLY A 2 5.25 7.39 -3.73
C GLY A 2 4.88 7.28 -2.25
N PHE A 3 5.85 7.46 -1.36
CA PHE A 3 5.61 7.49 0.08
C PHE A 3 5.34 8.92 0.57
N MET A 4 4.69 9.02 1.72
CA MET A 4 4.40 10.27 2.42
C MET A 4 4.51 10.02 3.91
N GLN A 5 5.14 10.92 4.66
CA GLN A 5 5.20 10.81 6.12
C GLN A 5 3.87 11.26 6.73
N ASN A 6 3.37 10.56 7.75
CA ASN A 6 2.17 10.96 8.51
C ASN A 6 2.55 11.82 9.73
N GLU A 7 1.54 12.18 10.54
CA GLU A 7 1.71 12.99 11.75
C GLU A 7 2.43 12.23 12.90
N ASP A 8 2.47 10.89 12.82
CA ASP A 8 3.18 9.98 13.74
C ASP A 8 4.63 9.69 13.29
N GLU A 9 5.16 10.46 12.33
CA GLU A 9 6.47 10.27 11.65
C GLU A 9 6.64 8.97 10.81
N GLU A 10 5.60 8.14 10.67
CA GLU A 10 5.61 6.92 9.86
C GLU A 10 5.46 7.18 8.35
N TRP A 11 6.12 6.36 7.51
CA TRP A 11 6.12 6.52 6.05
C TRP A 11 5.10 5.63 5.35
N VAL A 12 3.95 6.19 4.98
CA VAL A 12 2.82 5.48 4.37
C VAL A 12 2.81 5.56 2.83
N TRP A 13 2.31 4.52 2.16
CA TRP A 13 2.25 4.46 0.70
C TRP A 13 1.05 5.26 0.17
N LYS A 14 1.31 6.30 -0.63
CA LYS A 14 0.32 7.19 -1.27
C LYS A 14 -0.43 6.48 -2.40
N GLY A 15 -1.30 5.55 -2.01
CA GLY A 15 -2.07 4.66 -2.89
C GLY A 15 -3.09 3.77 -2.17
N VAL A 16 -2.99 3.57 -0.85
CA VAL A 16 -4.01 2.87 -0.05
C VAL A 16 -4.62 3.83 0.97
N VAL A 17 -5.79 4.39 0.63
CA VAL A 17 -6.70 5.00 1.60
C VAL A 17 -7.94 4.13 1.66
N THR A 18 -7.96 3.17 2.58
CA THR A 18 -9.19 2.48 2.97
C THR A 18 -10.04 3.44 3.80
N PRO A 19 -11.27 3.78 3.41
CA PRO A 19 -12.15 4.59 4.26
C PRO A 19 -12.48 3.80 5.53
N GLN A 20 -11.95 4.24 6.68
CA GLN A 20 -12.40 3.69 7.97
C GLN A 20 -13.86 4.12 8.21
N LYS A 21 -14.66 3.17 8.72
CA LYS A 21 -16.09 3.37 8.93
C LYS A 21 -16.41 3.67 10.39
N GLY A 22 -16.51 4.95 10.71
CA GLY A 22 -17.10 5.51 11.93
C GLY A 22 -17.28 7.02 11.76
N GLY A 23 -18.25 7.68 12.41
CA GLY A 23 -19.31 7.14 13.26
C GLY A 23 -19.99 8.26 14.05
N GLU A 24 -21.30 8.44 13.83
CA GLU A 24 -22.20 9.36 14.57
C GLU A 24 -22.00 10.88 14.39
N GLY A 25 -23.08 11.65 14.65
CA GLY A 25 -22.99 13.05 15.06
C GLY A 25 -22.97 14.16 13.99
N GLY A 26 -24.00 14.29 13.14
CA GLY A 26 -24.06 15.42 12.18
C GLY A 26 -25.40 15.62 11.46
N SER A 27 -26.47 15.96 12.19
CA SER A 27 -27.77 16.31 11.60
C SER A 27 -27.93 17.83 11.50
N ASP A 28 -28.02 18.35 10.28
CA ASP A 28 -28.53 19.71 10.00
C ASP A 28 -29.75 19.60 9.06
N SER A 29 -30.62 20.62 9.05
CA SER A 29 -32.04 20.45 8.74
C SER A 29 -32.61 21.53 7.82
N GLU A 30 -33.06 21.15 6.61
CA GLU A 30 -33.82 22.07 5.76
C GLU A 30 -34.89 21.49 4.81
N LYS A 31 -36.16 21.77 5.16
CA LYS A 31 -37.32 22.27 4.36
C LYS A 31 -37.34 22.09 2.82
N GLU A 32 -38.40 21.59 2.16
CA GLU A 32 -39.62 20.85 2.61
C GLU A 32 -39.97 19.65 1.66
N GLU A 33 -40.94 19.56 0.74
CA GLU A 33 -42.07 20.41 0.30
C GLU A 33 -43.27 19.57 -0.26
N ILE A 34 -44.50 20.08 -0.12
CA ILE A 34 -45.73 19.97 -0.98
C ILE A 34 -45.82 18.83 -2.06
N SER A 35 -46.95 18.11 -2.27
CA SER A 35 -48.21 17.90 -1.52
C SER A 35 -49.12 16.84 -2.21
N ARG A 36 -50.24 16.46 -1.55
CA ARG A 36 -51.51 15.87 -2.09
C ARG A 36 -51.53 14.43 -2.65
N THR A 37 -52.15 13.54 -1.87
CA THR A 37 -52.95 12.40 -2.37
C THR A 37 -54.28 12.89 -2.98
N PRO A 38 -54.95 12.12 -3.86
CA PRO A 38 -56.06 11.31 -3.34
C PRO A 38 -56.24 9.91 -3.97
N MET A 39 -57.07 9.11 -3.30
CA MET A 39 -57.44 7.72 -3.61
C MET A 39 -58.34 7.58 -4.85
N GLY A 40 -58.16 6.52 -5.64
CA GLY A 40 -58.92 6.27 -6.88
C GLY A 40 -59.33 4.80 -7.07
N THR A 41 -60.47 4.40 -6.54
CA THR A 41 -60.98 3.01 -6.59
C THR A 41 -61.63 2.66 -7.93
N ARG A 42 -61.02 1.78 -8.73
CA ARG A 42 -61.70 1.07 -9.84
C ARG A 42 -61.19 -0.37 -10.02
N THR A 43 -62.08 -1.33 -9.80
CA THR A 43 -61.99 -2.70 -10.33
C THR A 43 -63.31 -3.00 -11.03
N PRO A 44 -63.28 -3.62 -12.22
CA PRO A 44 -64.23 -4.69 -12.49
C PRO A 44 -63.57 -5.95 -13.07
N ILE A 45 -64.36 -7.01 -13.16
CA ILE A 45 -63.97 -8.42 -13.24
C ILE A 45 -63.88 -8.94 -14.69
N GLY A 46 -63.19 -10.08 -14.90
CA GLY A 46 -63.22 -10.88 -16.13
C GLY A 46 -61.89 -10.94 -16.90
N GLU A 47 -61.51 -12.04 -17.58
CA GLU A 47 -62.09 -13.39 -17.65
C GLU A 47 -61.00 -14.48 -17.87
N ASN A 48 -61.21 -15.65 -17.25
CA ASN A 48 -60.80 -17.01 -17.66
C ASN A 48 -59.56 -17.22 -18.57
N THR A 49 -58.40 -17.61 -17.99
CA THR A 49 -57.40 -18.49 -18.65
C THR A 49 -56.49 -19.18 -17.61
N PRO A 50 -56.54 -20.52 -17.45
CA PRO A 50 -55.63 -21.27 -16.59
C PRO A 50 -54.53 -21.97 -17.39
N LEU A 51 -53.42 -21.28 -17.71
CA LEU A 51 -52.30 -21.85 -18.48
C LEU A 51 -50.94 -21.74 -17.77
N SER A 52 -50.64 -22.80 -17.02
CA SER A 52 -49.30 -23.37 -16.81
C SER A 52 -48.13 -22.41 -16.53
N VAL A 53 -47.94 -22.06 -15.25
CA VAL A 53 -46.61 -21.68 -14.76
C VAL A 53 -45.72 -22.93 -14.79
N SER A 54 -44.81 -23.02 -15.76
CA SER A 54 -43.82 -24.10 -15.79
C SER A 54 -42.94 -24.01 -14.53
N PRO A 55 -42.80 -25.09 -13.73
CA PRO A 55 -41.80 -25.10 -12.67
C PRO A 55 -40.39 -25.01 -13.29
N PRO A 56 -39.41 -24.39 -12.60
CA PRO A 56 -38.03 -24.40 -13.05
C PRO A 56 -37.46 -25.83 -13.05
N PRO A 57 -36.57 -26.18 -14.00
CA PRO A 57 -36.04 -27.53 -14.11
C PRO A 57 -35.20 -27.93 -12.88
N ILE A 58 -35.72 -28.84 -12.07
CA ILE A 58 -35.02 -29.47 -10.94
C ILE A 58 -33.94 -30.41 -11.50
N GLY A 59 -32.79 -29.85 -11.88
CA GLY A 59 -31.79 -30.59 -12.67
C GLY A 59 -30.31 -30.23 -12.45
N TYR A 60 -29.98 -29.19 -11.66
CA TYR A 60 -28.58 -28.84 -11.38
C TYR A 60 -27.97 -29.73 -10.29
N SER A 61 -27.68 -30.97 -10.65
CA SER A 61 -26.79 -31.85 -9.89
C SER A 61 -25.37 -31.30 -9.94
N SER A 62 -25.05 -30.38 -9.02
CA SER A 62 -23.70 -29.86 -8.83
C SER A 62 -22.82 -30.97 -8.28
N ARG A 63 -22.20 -31.74 -9.19
CA ARG A 63 -21.13 -32.68 -8.87
C ARG A 63 -19.93 -31.89 -8.36
N ARG A 64 -19.93 -31.57 -7.06
CA ARG A 64 -18.78 -30.99 -6.36
C ARG A 64 -17.60 -31.95 -6.53
N VAL A 65 -16.62 -31.57 -7.35
CA VAL A 65 -15.34 -32.25 -7.41
C VAL A 65 -14.59 -31.91 -6.12
N ALA A 66 -14.85 -32.70 -5.09
CA ALA A 66 -14.16 -32.62 -3.80
C ALA A 66 -12.75 -33.21 -3.94
N GLY A 67 -11.82 -32.44 -4.53
CA GLY A 67 -10.43 -32.84 -4.68
C GLY A 67 -9.57 -31.85 -5.46
N SER A 68 -8.34 -31.65 -4.99
CA SER A 68 -7.20 -31.13 -5.77
C SER A 68 -7.35 -29.74 -6.45
N SER A 69 -7.72 -28.71 -5.69
CA SER A 69 -7.56 -27.29 -6.11
C SER A 69 -6.59 -26.50 -5.22
N HIS A 70 -6.57 -26.77 -3.90
CA HIS A 70 -5.78 -25.99 -2.95
C HIS A 70 -4.29 -26.34 -2.92
N ALA A 71 -3.92 -27.62 -3.02
CA ALA A 71 -2.53 -28.07 -2.83
C ALA A 71 -1.50 -27.40 -3.76
N PRO A 72 -1.73 -27.24 -5.09
CA PRO A 72 -0.77 -26.55 -5.97
C PRO A 72 -0.61 -25.06 -5.67
N ARG A 73 -1.59 -24.45 -4.99
CA ARG A 73 -1.55 -23.03 -4.61
C ARG A 73 -0.83 -22.81 -3.28
N LEU A 74 -0.84 -23.81 -2.40
CA LEU A 74 -0.07 -23.79 -1.15
C LEU A 74 1.43 -23.96 -1.41
N SER A 75 1.85 -24.93 -2.24
CA SER A 75 3.26 -25.08 -2.59
C SER A 75 3.84 -23.85 -3.32
N SER A 76 3.03 -23.19 -4.16
CA SER A 76 3.40 -21.90 -4.77
C SER A 76 3.52 -20.76 -3.77
N LEU A 77 2.73 -20.75 -2.69
CA LEU A 77 2.79 -19.74 -1.62
C LEU A 77 3.98 -19.99 -0.67
N GLU A 78 4.29 -21.25 -0.39
CA GLU A 78 5.46 -21.67 0.37
C GLU A 78 6.75 -21.26 -0.35
N ALA A 79 6.81 -21.46 -1.67
CA ALA A 79 7.94 -21.03 -2.51
C ALA A 79 8.16 -19.51 -2.47
N THR A 80 7.11 -18.70 -2.69
CA THR A 80 7.25 -17.23 -2.64
C THR A 80 7.57 -16.72 -1.23
N MET A 81 7.13 -17.40 -0.17
CA MET A 81 7.54 -17.07 1.20
C MET A 81 9.04 -17.34 1.45
N VAL A 82 9.65 -18.32 0.79
CA VAL A 82 11.11 -18.54 0.85
C VAL A 82 11.85 -17.46 0.07
N GLU A 83 11.42 -17.19 -1.17
CA GLU A 83 11.99 -16.13 -2.03
C GLU A 83 11.97 -14.75 -1.35
N ILE A 84 10.85 -14.36 -0.73
CA ILE A 84 10.73 -13.10 0.02
C ILE A 84 11.72 -13.03 1.19
N LYS A 85 11.97 -14.14 1.90
CA LYS A 85 12.93 -14.17 3.01
C LYS A 85 14.38 -14.06 2.52
N GLU A 86 14.70 -14.68 1.39
CA GLU A 86 16.02 -14.58 0.77
C GLU A 86 16.30 -13.15 0.28
N GLU A 87 15.35 -12.52 -0.43
CA GLU A 87 15.50 -11.12 -0.86
C GLU A 87 15.52 -10.13 0.32
N GLN A 88 14.80 -10.40 1.42
CA GLN A 88 14.92 -9.60 2.66
C GLN A 88 16.32 -9.73 3.30
N GLN A 89 16.88 -10.94 3.39
CA GLN A 89 18.22 -11.16 3.93
C GLN A 89 19.30 -10.50 3.05
N LYS A 90 19.16 -10.64 1.74
CA LYS A 90 20.02 -10.04 0.71
C LYS A 90 19.94 -8.50 0.74
N LEU A 91 18.75 -7.92 0.91
CA LEU A 91 18.58 -6.48 1.10
C LEU A 91 19.27 -5.99 2.38
N GLY A 92 19.14 -6.71 3.49
CA GLY A 92 19.84 -6.40 4.74
C GLY A 92 21.36 -6.34 4.55
N LYS A 93 21.95 -7.38 3.94
CA LYS A 93 23.38 -7.44 3.62
C LYS A 93 23.83 -6.30 2.70
N ASN A 94 23.05 -5.96 1.67
CA ASN A 94 23.33 -4.82 0.80
C ASN A 94 23.30 -3.48 1.56
N MET A 95 22.43 -3.31 2.55
CA MET A 95 22.38 -2.13 3.41
C MET A 95 23.58 -2.04 4.37
N GLU A 96 24.04 -3.18 4.91
CA GLU A 96 25.27 -3.25 5.72
C GLU A 96 26.52 -2.87 4.89
N GLU A 97 26.64 -3.40 3.67
CA GLU A 97 27.73 -3.06 2.74
C GLU A 97 27.70 -1.59 2.32
N LEU A 98 26.51 -1.03 2.05
CA LEU A 98 26.34 0.39 1.75
C LEU A 98 26.72 1.28 2.94
N ALA A 99 26.28 0.93 4.15
CA ALA A 99 26.63 1.67 5.37
C ALA A 99 28.15 1.62 5.65
N HIS A 100 28.79 0.47 5.41
CA HIS A 100 30.25 0.36 5.50
C HIS A 100 30.96 1.22 4.45
N CYS A 101 30.50 1.20 3.19
CA CYS A 101 31.05 2.01 2.11
C CYS A 101 30.97 3.51 2.41
N ILE A 102 29.81 4.00 2.85
CA ILE A 102 29.59 5.41 3.24
C ILE A 102 30.51 5.79 4.42
N LYS A 103 30.63 4.93 5.43
CA LYS A 103 31.51 5.17 6.59
C LYS A 103 32.97 5.30 6.18
N THR A 104 33.50 4.34 5.42
CA THR A 104 34.91 4.32 5.01
C THR A 104 35.22 5.51 4.09
N GLY A 105 34.36 5.81 3.11
CA GLY A 105 34.52 6.99 2.25
C GLY A 105 34.51 8.32 3.01
N PHE A 106 33.79 8.42 4.13
CA PHE A 106 33.84 9.60 5.00
C PHE A 106 35.17 9.71 5.78
N GLU A 107 35.75 8.59 6.23
CA GLU A 107 37.09 8.58 6.81
C GLU A 107 38.16 8.99 5.78
N ASP A 108 38.08 8.48 4.55
CA ASP A 108 38.98 8.83 3.45
C ASP A 108 38.92 10.34 3.12
N ILE A 109 37.71 10.92 3.05
CA ILE A 109 37.51 12.37 2.84
C ILE A 109 38.15 13.18 3.96
N LYS A 110 37.97 12.79 5.24
CA LYS A 110 38.62 13.47 6.38
C LYS A 110 40.13 13.38 6.29
N HIS A 111 40.69 12.23 5.94
CA HIS A 111 42.12 12.03 5.78
C HIS A 111 42.71 12.91 4.66
N ILE A 112 42.05 12.97 3.50
CA ILE A 112 42.43 13.83 2.37
C ILE A 112 42.44 15.31 2.77
N LEU A 113 41.39 15.77 3.47
CA LEU A 113 41.27 17.15 3.94
C LEU A 113 42.32 17.50 5.01
N GLY A 114 42.58 16.60 5.96
CA GLY A 114 43.63 16.75 6.98
C GLY A 114 45.01 16.90 6.34
N ALA A 115 45.40 15.93 5.50
CA ALA A 115 46.69 15.93 4.82
C ALA A 115 46.85 17.14 3.86
N HIS A 116 45.77 17.66 3.26
CA HIS A 116 45.83 18.91 2.50
C HIS A 116 46.06 20.12 3.40
N THR A 117 45.37 20.19 4.55
CA THR A 117 45.48 21.28 5.53
C THR A 117 46.90 21.35 6.12
N GLU A 118 47.49 20.21 6.48
CA GLU A 118 48.86 20.11 6.97
C GLU A 118 49.88 20.62 5.94
N ARG A 119 49.81 20.15 4.69
CA ARG A 119 50.69 20.61 3.60
C ARG A 119 50.57 22.11 3.35
N PHE A 120 49.36 22.67 3.40
CA PHE A 120 49.14 24.10 3.24
C PHE A 120 49.71 24.91 4.42
N GLY A 121 49.52 24.45 5.65
CA GLY A 121 50.11 25.05 6.85
C GLY A 121 51.65 25.05 6.81
N THR A 122 52.27 23.94 6.39
CA THR A 122 53.72 23.87 6.18
C THR A 122 54.19 24.86 5.11
N LEU A 123 53.47 24.99 3.99
CA LEU A 123 53.80 25.93 2.92
C LEU A 123 53.71 27.39 3.40
N ASP A 124 52.64 27.77 4.12
CA ASP A 124 52.47 29.10 4.69
C ASP A 124 53.61 29.46 5.66
N MET A 125 54.01 28.55 6.55
CA MET A 125 55.14 28.75 7.47
C MET A 125 56.46 28.97 6.71
N ASN A 126 56.73 28.16 5.69
CA ASN A 126 57.92 28.34 4.84
C ASN A 126 57.89 29.69 4.10
N MET A 127 56.73 30.10 3.54
CA MET A 127 56.58 31.38 2.86
C MET A 127 56.70 32.60 3.78
N ARG A 128 56.43 32.46 5.08
CA ARG A 128 56.73 33.49 6.09
C ARG A 128 58.22 33.55 6.39
N GLN A 129 58.91 32.42 6.50
CA GLN A 129 60.36 32.36 6.75
C GLN A 129 61.17 32.96 5.59
N PHE A 130 60.76 32.73 4.34
CA PHE A 130 61.37 33.35 3.14
C PHE A 130 61.10 34.86 2.97
N LYS A 131 60.41 35.51 3.92
CA LYS A 131 60.10 36.96 3.90
C LYS A 131 60.81 37.76 5.00
N LEU A 132 61.76 37.13 5.71
CA LEU A 132 62.60 37.69 6.76
C LEU A 132 64.08 37.63 6.35
#